data_AF-A0AAW2VL88-F1
#
_entry.id   AF-A0AAW2VL88-F1
#
_cell.length_a   1.000
_cell.length_b   1.000
_cell.length_c   1.000
_cell.angle_alpha   90.00
_cell.angle_beta   90.00
_cell.angle_gamma   90.00
#
_symmetry.space_group_name_H-M   'P 1'
#
loop_
_entity.id
_entity.type
_entity.pdbx_description
1 polymer ?
#
loop_
_entity_poly.entity_id
_entity_poly.type
_entity_poly.pdbx_seq_one_letter_code
_entity_poly.pdbx_strand_id
1 'polypeptide(L)'
;MNMEFIYVLTGWEGSAADSRVLRNAINRPTGLRIPTGNCYLCDNGYTNGDSFLTPHRGVRYHLSEWDRGAAGPQNKEELFNLRHSSARNVIERTFGLLK
;
A
#
# COMPACT_ATOMS: atom_id res chain seq x y z
N MET A 1 -3.40 -15.21 7.31
CA MET A 1 -4.30 -14.08 6.98
C MET A 1 -5.23 -14.55 5.88
N ASN A 2 -6.54 -14.36 6.04
CA ASN A 2 -7.48 -14.51 4.94
C ASN A 2 -7.28 -13.30 4.01
N MET A 3 -7.16 -13.56 2.71
CA MET A 3 -7.00 -12.53 1.68
C MET A 3 -8.36 -12.30 1.06
N GLU A 4 -9.00 -11.19 1.40
CA GLU A 4 -10.34 -10.84 0.92
C GLU A 4 -10.29 -9.52 0.16
N PHE A 5 -11.00 -9.46 -0.97
CA PHE A 5 -11.16 -8.24 -1.74
C PHE A 5 -12.48 -7.58 -1.36
N ILE A 6 -12.41 -6.37 -0.84
CA ILE A 6 -13.59 -5.57 -0.46
C ILE A 6 -14.02 -4.60 -1.57
N TYR A 7 -13.13 -4.34 -2.54
CA TYR A 7 -13.36 -3.42 -3.64
C TYR A 7 -12.43 -3.75 -4.81
N VAL A 8 -12.97 -3.77 -6.03
CA VAL A 8 -12.22 -3.94 -7.28
C VAL A 8 -12.71 -2.89 -8.28
N LEU A 9 -11.79 -2.12 -8.86
CA LEU A 9 -12.06 -1.18 -9.94
C LEU A 9 -11.33 -1.63 -11.21
N THR A 10 -12.09 -1.94 -12.26
CA THR A 10 -11.57 -2.40 -13.56
C THR A 10 -11.84 -1.36 -14.66
N GLY A 11 -11.32 -1.61 -15.88
CA GLY A 11 -11.60 -0.77 -17.05
C GLY A 11 -10.66 0.42 -17.25
N TRP A 12 -9.49 0.39 -16.63
CA TRP A 12 -8.43 1.38 -16.83
C TRP A 12 -7.36 0.85 -17.77
N GLU A 13 -6.81 1.74 -18.59
CA GLU A 13 -5.62 1.43 -19.40
C GLU A 13 -4.41 1.15 -18.51
N GLY A 14 -3.54 0.22 -18.92
CA GLY A 14 -2.34 -0.14 -18.15
C GLY A 14 -1.34 1.00 -17.93
N SER A 15 -1.45 2.08 -18.70
CA SER A 15 -0.63 3.30 -18.59
C SER A 15 -1.21 4.35 -17.63
N ALA A 16 -2.40 4.11 -17.08
CA ALA A 16 -3.06 5.08 -16.22
C ALA A 16 -2.29 5.32 -14.91
N ALA A 17 -2.16 6.59 -14.53
CA ALA A 17 -1.54 6.95 -13.26
C ALA A 17 -2.38 6.47 -12.06
N ASP A 18 -1.73 5.81 -11.11
CA ASP A 18 -2.33 5.29 -9.85
C ASP A 18 -3.19 6.33 -9.13
N SER A 19 -2.71 7.57 -9.05
CA SER A 19 -3.43 8.68 -8.41
C SER A 19 -4.77 8.98 -9.09
N ARG A 20 -4.85 8.85 -10.41
CA ARG A 20 -6.08 9.05 -11.18
C ARG A 20 -7.07 7.90 -10.95
N VAL A 21 -6.57 6.67 -10.88
CA VAL A 21 -7.37 5.47 -10.58
C VAL A 21 -7.94 5.58 -9.16
N LEU A 22 -7.12 5.91 -8.16
CA LEU A 22 -7.55 6.09 -6.77
C LEU A 22 -8.58 7.20 -6.62
N ARG A 23 -8.34 8.36 -7.25
CA ARG A 23 -9.29 9.47 -7.22
C ARG A 23 -10.63 9.07 -7.82
N ASN A 24 -10.65 8.28 -8.89
CA ASN A 24 -11.90 7.76 -9.43
C ASN A 24 -12.57 6.79 -8.45
N ALA A 25 -11.81 5.85 -7.88
CA ALA A 25 -12.32 4.87 -6.92
C ALA A 25 -13.04 5.54 -5.74
N ILE A 26 -12.49 6.60 -5.17
CA ILE A 26 -13.05 7.30 -4.00
C ILE A 26 -14.31 8.12 -4.36
N ASN A 27 -14.32 8.77 -5.54
CA ASN A 27 -15.39 9.70 -5.91
C ASN A 27 -16.63 9.04 -6.51
N ARG A 28 -16.63 7.72 -6.73
CA ARG A 28 -17.82 6.99 -7.22
C ARG A 28 -18.90 6.92 -6.14
N PRO A 29 -20.20 6.93 -6.50
CA PRO A 29 -21.28 6.69 -5.55
C PRO A 29 -21.11 5.37 -4.76
N THR A 30 -20.73 4.30 -5.46
CA THR A 30 -20.36 2.99 -4.91
C THR A 30 -18.84 2.81 -4.80
N GLY A 31 -18.13 3.93 -4.57
CA GLY A 31 -16.68 3.99 -4.52
C GLY A 31 -16.06 3.32 -3.30
N LEU A 32 -14.74 3.23 -3.31
CA LEU A 32 -13.94 2.75 -2.18
C LEU A 32 -14.25 3.60 -0.93
N ARG A 33 -14.73 2.95 0.13
CA ARG A 33 -15.04 3.61 1.41
C ARG A 33 -13.98 3.26 2.43
N ILE A 34 -13.47 4.28 3.11
CA ILE A 34 -12.56 4.12 4.23
C ILE A 34 -13.42 4.02 5.50
N PRO A 35 -13.34 2.93 6.27
CA PRO A 35 -14.06 2.85 7.54
C PRO A 35 -13.55 3.91 8.53
N THR A 36 -14.46 4.48 9.31
CA THR A 36 -14.12 5.50 10.32
C THR A 36 -13.04 4.99 11.27
N GLY A 37 -11.98 5.78 11.46
CA GLY A 37 -10.85 5.43 12.34
C GLY A 37 -9.79 4.53 11.70
N ASN A 38 -9.96 4.15 10.42
CA ASN A 38 -9.02 3.30 9.70
C ASN A 38 -8.34 4.04 8.54
N CYS A 39 -7.25 3.46 8.05
CA CYS A 39 -6.52 3.90 6.87
C CYS A 39 -6.14 2.69 6.02
N TYR A 40 -5.89 2.91 4.73
CA TYR A 40 -5.38 1.89 3.81
C TYR A 40 -3.87 2.05 3.63
N LEU A 41 -3.13 0.94 3.71
CA LEU A 41 -1.74 0.88 3.26
C LEU A 41 -1.70 0.86 1.73
N CYS A 42 -0.87 1.70 1.14
CA CYS A 42 -0.83 1.95 -0.30
C CYS A 42 0.57 1.74 -0.88
N ASP A 43 0.63 1.40 -2.16
CA ASP A 43 1.90 1.40 -2.88
C ASP A 43 2.51 2.82 -2.96
N ASN A 44 3.82 2.90 -3.15
CA ASN A 44 4.56 4.15 -3.33
C ASN A 44 4.15 4.92 -4.61
N GLY A 45 3.43 4.28 -5.54
CA GLY A 45 2.81 4.92 -6.71
C GLY A 45 1.63 5.82 -6.37
N TYR A 46 1.03 5.65 -5.18
CA TYR A 46 -0.04 6.51 -4.68
C TYR A 46 0.51 7.73 -3.94
N THR A 47 -0.36 8.70 -3.68
CA THR A 47 -0.04 9.87 -2.86
C THR A 47 -0.47 9.64 -1.43
N ASN A 48 0.38 10.00 -0.46
CA ASN A 48 0.01 10.04 0.95
C ASN A 48 -1.19 10.99 1.16
N GLY A 49 -2.13 10.58 2.01
CA GLY A 49 -3.25 11.40 2.43
C GLY A 49 -3.80 10.93 3.77
N ASP A 50 -4.77 11.65 4.31
CA ASP A 50 -5.30 11.44 5.68
C ASP A 50 -5.79 10.01 5.96
N SER A 51 -6.07 9.23 4.92
CA SER A 51 -6.57 7.85 5.02
C SER A 51 -5.83 6.85 4.13
N PHE A 52 -4.75 7.27 3.47
CA PHE A 52 -3.94 6.45 2.59
C PHE A 52 -2.47 6.62 2.97
N LEU A 53 -1.88 5.56 3.49
CA LEU A 53 -0.52 5.55 4.00
C LEU A 53 0.42 4.87 3.01
N THR A 54 1.32 5.63 2.41
CA THR A 54 2.39 5.16 1.54
C THR A 54 3.72 5.14 2.30
N PRO A 55 4.71 4.34 1.85
CA PRO A 55 6.05 4.36 2.43
C PRO A 55 6.67 5.76 2.49
N HIS A 56 7.47 6.02 3.51
CA HIS A 56 8.33 7.21 3.56
C HIS A 56 9.40 7.10 2.46
N ARG A 57 9.46 8.11 1.59
CA ARG A 57 10.41 8.18 0.48
C ARG A 57 11.80 8.54 0.98
N GLY A 58 12.83 7.95 0.37
CA GLY A 58 14.23 8.18 0.77
C GLY A 58 14.64 7.49 2.08
N VAL A 59 13.77 6.63 2.63
CA VAL A 59 14.00 5.85 3.85
C VAL A 59 14.08 4.37 3.48
N ARG A 60 14.93 3.58 4.15
CA ARG A 60 15.05 2.13 3.95
C ARG A 60 13.66 1.48 3.92
N TYR A 61 13.43 0.55 3.00
CA TYR A 61 12.10 -0.02 2.73
C TYR A 61 12.09 -1.53 2.53
N HIS A 62 13.09 -2.11 1.87
CA HIS A 62 13.09 -3.52 1.53
C HIS A 62 13.49 -4.39 2.70
N LEU A 63 12.74 -5.47 2.97
CA LEU A 63 13.02 -6.40 4.08
C LEU A 63 14.48 -6.89 4.11
N SER A 64 15.12 -7.05 2.95
CA SER A 64 16.52 -7.44 2.80
C SER A 64 17.51 -6.45 3.41
N GLU A 65 17.14 -5.18 3.56
CA GLU A 65 17.97 -4.14 4.19
C GLU A 65 18.08 -4.29 5.71
N TRP A 66 17.31 -5.21 6.31
CA TRP A 66 17.31 -5.51 7.75
C TRP A 66 17.62 -7.00 8.06
N ASP A 67 18.22 -7.74 7.12
CA ASP A 67 18.62 -9.13 7.35
C ASP A 67 19.83 -9.23 8.31
N ARG A 68 20.23 -10.45 8.69
CA ARG A 68 21.25 -10.72 9.72
C ARG A 68 22.52 -9.88 9.54
N GLY A 69 22.84 -9.10 10.58
CA GLY A 69 24.02 -8.23 10.62
C GLY A 69 23.73 -6.76 10.29
N ALA A 70 22.56 -6.44 9.74
CA ALA A 70 22.11 -5.06 9.58
C ALA A 70 21.57 -4.51 10.90
N ALA A 71 21.82 -3.22 11.15
CA ALA A 71 21.15 -2.52 12.23
C ALA A 71 19.63 -2.45 11.94
N GLY A 72 18.83 -2.75 12.96
CA GLY A 72 17.37 -2.63 12.90
C GLY A 72 16.91 -1.20 12.57
N PRO A 73 15.59 -0.96 12.48
CA PRO A 73 15.07 0.39 12.28
C PRO A 73 15.61 1.37 13.33
N GLN A 74 16.20 2.47 12.86
CA GLN A 74 16.85 3.50 13.67
C GLN A 74 15.90 4.64 14.04
N ASN A 75 14.80 4.78 13.33
CA ASN A 75 13.81 5.83 13.55
C ASN A 75 12.39 5.34 13.23
N LYS A 76 11.40 6.18 13.56
CA LYS A 76 9.97 5.87 13.36
C LYS A 76 9.59 5.62 11.89
N GLU A 77 10.27 6.28 10.95
CA GLU A 77 9.99 6.16 9.51
C GLU A 77 10.51 4.84 8.96
N GLU A 78 11.71 4.42 9.37
CA GLU A 78 12.23 3.09 9.05
C GLU A 78 11.38 1.98 9.66
N LEU A 79 10.92 2.16 10.90
CA LEU A 79 10.05 1.18 11.55
C LEU A 79 8.70 1.07 10.82
N PHE A 80 8.15 2.22 10.40
CA PHE A 80 6.95 2.26 9.59
C PHE A 80 7.17 1.54 8.25
N ASN A 81 8.25 1.85 7.52
CA ASN A 81 8.57 1.25 6.24
C ASN A 81 8.80 -0.26 6.32
N LEU A 82 9.50 -0.75 7.36
CA LEU A 82 9.70 -2.18 7.61
C LEU A 82 8.35 -2.91 7.78
N ARG A 83 7.46 -2.35 8.60
CA ARG A 83 6.11 -2.90 8.82
C ARG A 83 5.26 -2.83 7.54
N HIS A 84 5.36 -1.73 6.81
CA HIS A 84 4.70 -1.55 5.53
C HIS A 84 5.14 -2.60 4.51
N SER A 85 6.45 -2.81 4.34
CA SER A 85 6.98 -3.83 3.42
C SER A 85 6.58 -5.24 3.82
N SER A 86 6.51 -5.53 5.12
CA SER A 86 6.03 -6.83 5.63
C SER A 86 4.56 -7.08 5.25
N ALA A 87 3.71 -6.05 5.36
CA ALA A 87 2.31 -6.13 4.95
C ALA A 87 2.14 -6.22 3.43
N ARG A 88 2.98 -5.52 2.66
CA ARG A 88 2.95 -5.56 1.20
C ARG A 88 3.17 -6.95 0.62
N ASN A 89 4.00 -7.79 1.25
CA ASN A 89 4.16 -9.19 0.82
C ASN A 89 2.84 -9.95 0.79
N VAL A 90 1.89 -9.63 1.68
CA VAL A 90 0.53 -10.23 1.64
C VAL A 90 -0.23 -9.75 0.41
N ILE A 91 -0.17 -8.45 0.12
CA ILE A 91 -0.83 -7.81 -1.03
C ILE A 91 -0.30 -8.39 -2.35
N GLU A 92 1.02 -8.47 -2.51
CA GLU A 92 1.65 -8.99 -3.74
C GLU A 92 1.31 -10.47 -3.98
N ARG A 93 1.32 -11.29 -2.92
CA ARG A 93 0.87 -12.68 -3.00
C ARG A 93 -0.59 -12.78 -3.41
N THR A 94 -1.43 -11.89 -2.89
CA THR A 94 -2.87 -11.82 -3.19
C THR A 94 -3.10 -11.51 -4.68
N PHE A 95 -2.36 -10.55 -5.26
CA PHE A 95 -2.39 -10.29 -6.70
C PHE A 95 -1.82 -11.42 -7.54
N GLY A 96 -0.79 -12.12 -7.06
CA GLY A 96 -0.23 -13.30 -7.73
C GLY A 96 -1.23 -14.46 -7.84
N LEU A 97 -2.18 -14.58 -6.90
CA LEU A 97 -3.26 -15.56 -6.94
C LEU A 97 -4.42 -15.18 -7.86
N LEU A 98 -4.61 -13.88 -8.13
CA LEU A 98 -5.68 -13.38 -8.99
C LEU A 98 -5.34 -13.38 -10.49
N LYS A 99 -4.08 -13.60 -10.85
CA LYS A 99 -3.61 -13.63 -12.24
C LYS A 99 -3.82 -14.99 -12.90
#